data_AF-A0A1F4I939-F1
#
_entry.id   AF-A0A1F4I939-F1
#
_cell.length_a   1.000
_cell.length_b   1.000
_cell.length_c   1.000
_cell.angle_alpha   90.00
_cell.angle_beta   90.00
_cell.angle_gamma   90.00
#
_symmetry.space_group_name_H-M   'P 1'
#
loop_
_entity.id
_entity.type
_entity.pdbx_description
1 polymer ?
#
loop_
_entity_poly.entity_id
_entity_poly.type
_entity_poly.pdbx_seq_one_letter_code
_entity_poly.pdbx_strand_id
1 'polypeptide(L)'
;MFRTVGQTIWAWHGDEGDVGLAWDWVQLTRGVVAMADPMAVVTNLRLVGHEGEALTAFESARHINCIVHGLPWQHEVERALCGTVCVAAPSPANQAAFGTLAAHAANVATSTHTAPMAASLLQ
;
A
#
# COMPACT_ATOMS: atom_id res chain seq x y z
N MET A 1 -5.81 -10.76 -27.71
CA MET A 1 -4.83 -11.20 -26.71
C MET A 1 -5.52 -11.07 -25.36
N PHE A 2 -5.90 -12.19 -24.73
CA PHE A 2 -6.66 -12.13 -23.47
C PHE A 2 -5.70 -11.81 -22.33
N ARG A 3 -5.84 -10.62 -21.75
CA ARG A 3 -5.09 -10.17 -20.59
C ARG A 3 -5.81 -10.69 -19.35
N THR A 4 -5.17 -11.51 -18.54
CA THR A 4 -5.74 -11.90 -17.24
C THR A 4 -5.76 -10.68 -16.34
N VAL A 5 -6.89 -10.42 -15.68
CA VAL A 5 -7.06 -9.31 -14.76
C VAL A 5 -7.70 -9.82 -13.48
N GLY A 6 -7.54 -9.08 -12.38
CA GLY A 6 -8.20 -9.39 -11.14
C GLY A 6 -7.96 -8.32 -10.09
N GLN A 7 -8.43 -8.60 -8.89
CA GLN A 7 -8.24 -7.75 -7.72
C GLN A 7 -7.43 -8.52 -6.67
N THR A 8 -6.69 -7.81 -5.84
CA THR A 8 -6.08 -8.37 -4.63
C THR A 8 -6.51 -7.53 -3.43
N ILE A 9 -6.67 -8.18 -2.28
CA ILE A 9 -7.06 -7.55 -1.02
C ILE A 9 -6.01 -7.93 0.02
N TRP A 10 -5.49 -6.92 0.69
CA TRP A 10 -4.50 -7.03 1.76
C TRP A 10 -5.11 -6.42 3.00
N ALA A 11 -5.24 -7.22 4.05
CA ALA A 11 -5.81 -6.79 5.32
C ALA A 11 -4.88 -7.15 6.47
N TRP A 12 -4.87 -6.28 7.47
CA TRP A 12 -4.23 -6.52 8.76
C TRP A 12 -5.23 -6.21 9.85
N HIS A 13 -5.32 -7.10 10.84
CA HIS A 13 -6.18 -6.94 12.01
C HIS A 13 -5.28 -6.60 13.19
N GLY A 14 -5.48 -5.42 13.77
CA GLY A 14 -4.75 -4.95 14.95
C GLY A 14 -5.67 -4.68 16.13
N ASP A 15 -5.07 -4.47 17.29
CA ASP A 15 -5.80 -4.12 18.52
C ASP A 15 -6.56 -2.79 18.41
N GLU A 16 -6.08 -1.89 17.54
CA GLU A 16 -6.62 -0.54 17.32
C GLU A 16 -7.63 -0.46 16.17
N GLY A 17 -7.80 -1.56 15.42
CA GLY A 17 -8.74 -1.68 14.32
C GLY A 17 -8.20 -2.43 13.10
N ASP A 18 -9.09 -2.68 12.15
CA ASP A 18 -8.77 -3.39 10.92
C ASP A 18 -8.33 -2.42 9.83
N VAL A 19 -7.27 -2.78 9.13
CA VAL A 19 -6.68 -2.00 8.03
C VAL A 19 -6.75 -2.82 6.75
N GLY A 20 -7.26 -2.24 5.67
CA GLY A 20 -7.44 -2.90 4.39
C GLY A 20 -6.98 -2.04 3.20
N LEU A 21 -6.34 -2.70 2.25
CA LEU A 21 -5.99 -2.17 0.93
C LEU A 21 -6.48 -3.14 -0.14
N ALA A 22 -7.12 -2.62 -1.18
CA ALA A 22 -7.51 -3.39 -2.34
C ALA A 22 -7.20 -2.63 -3.62
N TRP A 23 -6.70 -3.33 -4.63
CA TRP A 23 -6.42 -2.75 -5.93
C TRP A 23 -6.54 -3.78 -7.04
N ASP A 24 -6.77 -3.26 -8.24
CA ASP A 24 -6.81 -4.05 -9.45
C ASP A 24 -5.41 -4.27 -10.02
N TRP A 25 -5.21 -5.45 -10.61
CA TRP A 25 -3.99 -5.84 -11.28
C TRP A 25 -4.31 -6.46 -12.64
N VAL A 26 -3.30 -6.40 -13.51
CA VAL A 26 -3.34 -6.92 -14.87
C VAL A 26 -2.08 -7.72 -15.14
N GLN A 27 -2.22 -8.90 -15.73
CA GLN A 27 -1.09 -9.69 -16.20
C GLN A 27 -0.67 -9.21 -17.59
N LEU A 28 0.54 -8.67 -17.71
CA LEU A 28 1.08 -8.19 -18.98
C LEU A 28 1.52 -9.37 -19.84
N THR A 29 2.26 -10.28 -19.21
CA THR A 29 2.73 -11.54 -19.77
C THR A 29 2.85 -12.56 -18.63
N ARG A 30 3.11 -13.82 -18.94
CA ARG A 30 3.28 -14.86 -17.92
C ARG A 30 4.42 -14.48 -16.97
N GLY A 31 4.15 -14.46 -15.67
CA GLY A 31 5.11 -14.05 -14.63
C GLY A 31 5.41 -12.55 -14.58
N VAL A 32 4.55 -11.71 -15.18
CA VAL A 32 4.63 -10.26 -15.04
C VAL A 32 3.24 -9.69 -14.80
N VAL A 33 2.98 -9.34 -13.54
CA VAL A 33 1.76 -8.65 -13.12
C VAL A 33 2.05 -7.20 -12.76
N ALA A 34 1.16 -6.30 -13.14
CA ALA A 34 1.26 -4.87 -12.86
C ALA A 34 -0.04 -4.38 -12.22
N MET A 35 0.06 -3.35 -11.39
CA MET A 35 -1.10 -2.62 -10.90
C MET A 35 -1.82 -1.96 -12.08
N ALA A 36 -3.15 -2.03 -12.10
CA ALA A 36 -3.96 -1.50 -13.19
C ALA A 36 -4.02 0.03 -13.17
N ASP A 37 -4.22 0.60 -11.98
CA ASP A 37 -4.28 2.04 -11.74
C ASP A 37 -3.75 2.37 -10.33
N PRO A 38 -2.58 3.01 -10.21
CA PRO A 38 -2.00 3.47 -8.94
C PRO A 38 -2.86 4.46 -8.15
N MET A 39 -3.79 5.14 -8.81
CA MET A 39 -4.68 6.11 -8.16
C MET A 39 -5.98 5.47 -7.66
N ALA A 40 -6.29 4.23 -8.05
CA ALA A 40 -7.54 3.55 -7.74
C ALA A 40 -7.39 2.50 -6.63
N VAL A 41 -6.58 2.79 -5.60
CA VAL A 41 -6.48 1.92 -4.42
C VAL A 41 -7.64 2.19 -3.47
N VAL A 42 -8.43 1.17 -3.16
CA VAL A 42 -9.51 1.24 -2.19
C VAL A 42 -8.95 0.93 -0.81
N THR A 43 -9.18 1.81 0.16
CA THR A 43 -8.71 1.64 1.53
C THR A 43 -9.64 2.28 2.54
N ASN A 44 -9.63 1.75 3.77
CA ASN A 44 -10.22 2.39 4.93
C ASN A 44 -9.21 3.21 5.74
N LEU A 45 -7.95 3.29 5.29
CA LEU A 45 -6.92 4.13 5.91
C LEU A 45 -7.17 5.61 5.64
N ARG A 46 -7.13 6.39 6.73
CA ARG A 46 -7.02 7.84 6.66
C ARG A 46 -5.61 8.23 7.09
N LEU A 47 -4.83 8.73 6.14
CA LEU A 47 -3.50 9.25 6.43
C LEU A 47 -3.61 10.68 6.95
N VAL A 48 -2.84 10.96 7.99
CA VAL A 48 -2.76 12.28 8.62
C VAL A 48 -1.33 12.79 8.54
N GLY A 49 -1.17 14.10 8.33
CA GLY A 49 0.10 14.79 8.33
C GLY A 49 0.63 15.00 9.75
N HIS A 50 1.69 15.81 9.86
CA HIS A 50 2.39 16.02 11.12
C HIS A 50 1.54 16.73 12.18
N GLU A 51 0.68 17.66 11.76
CA GLU A 51 -0.17 18.43 12.67
C GLU A 51 -1.52 17.72 12.94
N GLY A 52 -1.66 16.47 12.46
CA GLY A 52 -2.89 15.68 12.59
C GLY A 52 -3.96 16.04 11.55
N GLU A 53 -3.63 16.89 10.58
CA GLU A 53 -4.47 17.22 9.45
C GLU A 53 -4.62 16.03 8.50
N ALA A 54 -5.82 15.81 7.97
CA ALA A 54 -6.01 14.74 6.99
C ALA A 54 -5.30 15.10 5.68
N LEU A 55 -4.45 14.19 5.19
CA LEU A 55 -3.80 14.36 3.89
C LEU A 55 -4.84 14.36 2.77
N THR A 56 -4.56 15.10 1.69
CA THR A 56 -5.38 15.06 0.48
C THR A 56 -5.32 13.67 -0.16
N ALA A 57 -6.26 13.37 -1.06
CA ALA A 57 -6.27 12.10 -1.78
C ALA A 57 -4.97 11.87 -2.57
N PHE A 58 -4.37 12.92 -3.15
CA PHE A 58 -3.15 12.82 -3.93
C PHE A 58 -1.91 12.58 -3.06
N GLU A 59 -1.80 13.28 -1.93
CA GLU A 59 -0.74 13.05 -0.95
C GLU A 59 -0.84 11.64 -0.37
N SER A 60 -2.06 11.23 0.00
CA SER A 60 -2.32 9.89 0.50
C SER A 60 -1.96 8.81 -0.51
N ALA A 61 -2.29 9.00 -1.79
CA ALA A 61 -2.00 8.05 -2.85
C ALA A 61 -0.50 7.76 -2.97
N ARG A 62 0.38 8.75 -2.77
CA ARG A 62 1.83 8.53 -2.77
C ARG A 62 2.25 7.55 -1.68
N HIS A 63 1.81 7.79 -0.44
CA HIS A 63 2.16 6.94 0.71
C HIS A 63 1.55 5.54 0.57
N ILE A 64 0.30 5.45 0.13
CA ILE A 64 -0.36 4.17 -0.14
C ILE A 64 0.39 3.38 -1.21
N ASN A 65 0.82 4.03 -2.31
CA ASN A 65 1.63 3.36 -3.34
C ASN A 65 2.96 2.86 -2.77
N CYS A 66 3.64 3.62 -1.89
CA CYS A 66 4.83 3.12 -1.22
C CYS A 66 4.56 1.86 -0.39
N ILE A 67 3.43 1.78 0.31
CA ILE A 67 3.03 0.58 1.03
C ILE A 67 2.82 -0.58 0.05
N VAL A 68 2.04 -0.38 -1.01
CA VAL A 68 1.78 -1.44 -2.01
C VAL A 68 3.07 -1.93 -2.66
N HIS A 69 4.02 -1.05 -2.98
CA HIS A 69 5.33 -1.42 -3.49
C HIS A 69 6.19 -2.20 -2.49
N GLY A 70 5.99 -2.00 -1.19
CA GLY A 70 6.67 -2.76 -0.14
C GLY A 70 6.08 -4.16 0.08
N LEU A 71 4.87 -4.42 -0.41
CA LEU A 71 4.21 -5.72 -0.26
C LEU A 71 4.68 -6.72 -1.33
N PRO A 72 4.87 -8.01 -1.00
CA PRO A 72 5.24 -9.05 -1.96
C PRO A 72 4.05 -9.50 -2.83
N TRP A 73 3.15 -8.59 -3.19
CA TRP A 73 1.85 -8.91 -3.76
C TRP A 73 1.93 -9.53 -5.16
N GLN A 74 2.93 -9.13 -5.96
CA GLN A 74 3.11 -9.67 -7.31
C GLN A 74 3.38 -11.18 -7.24
N HIS A 75 4.25 -11.59 -6.32
CA HIS A 75 4.56 -12.99 -6.08
C HIS A 75 3.33 -13.77 -5.61
N GLU A 76 2.52 -13.17 -4.74
CA GLU A 76 1.27 -13.78 -4.24
C GLU A 76 0.22 -13.96 -5.34
N VAL A 77 0.03 -12.96 -6.19
CA VAL A 77 -0.87 -13.05 -7.35
C VAL A 77 -0.37 -14.10 -8.34
N GLU A 78 0.93 -14.13 -8.63
CA GLU A 78 1.51 -15.15 -9.51
C GLU A 78 1.37 -16.56 -8.94
N ARG A 79 1.59 -16.74 -7.65
CA ARG A 79 1.35 -18.01 -6.96
C ARG A 79 -0.10 -18.45 -7.08
N ALA A 80 -1.06 -17.53 -6.91
CA ALA A 80 -2.48 -17.81 -7.07
C ALA A 80 -2.89 -18.12 -8.52
N LEU A 81 -2.22 -17.49 -9.50
CA LEU A 81 -2.43 -17.79 -10.92
C LEU A 81 -1.84 -19.14 -11.34
N CYS A 82 -0.73 -19.56 -10.72
CA CYS A 82 -0.13 -20.88 -10.94
C CYS A 82 -0.86 -21.99 -10.17
N GLY A 83 -1.39 -21.67 -8.98
CA GLY A 83 -2.14 -22.58 -8.11
C GLY A 83 -3.64 -22.41 -8.28
N THR A 84 -4.21 -23.04 -9.30
CA THR A 84 -5.66 -23.06 -9.53
C THR A 84 -6.45 -23.44 -8.27
N VAL A 85 -7.22 -22.46 -7.77
CA VAL A 85 -8.28 -22.47 -6.74
C VAL A 85 -7.90 -22.91 -5.33
N CYS A 86 -7.68 -21.92 -4.47
CA CYS A 86 -8.38 -21.74 -3.19
C CYS A 86 -8.18 -20.28 -2.77
N VAL A 87 -9.14 -19.68 -2.04
CA VAL A 87 -8.92 -18.40 -1.38
C VAL A 87 -7.72 -18.59 -0.45
N ALA A 88 -6.54 -18.19 -0.93
CA ALA A 88 -5.30 -18.36 -0.18
C ALA A 88 -5.42 -17.43 1.02
N ALA A 89 -5.61 -18.01 2.20
CA ALA A 89 -5.50 -17.28 3.44
C ALA A 89 -4.15 -16.52 3.42
N PRO A 90 -4.14 -15.21 3.72
CA PRO A 90 -2.92 -14.43 3.66
C PRO A 90 -1.88 -15.06 4.57
N SER A 91 -0.71 -15.40 4.02
CA SER A 91 0.40 -15.97 4.79
C SER A 91 0.64 -15.10 6.04
N PRO A 92 0.83 -15.68 7.23
CA PRO A 92 1.10 -14.91 8.45
C PRO A 92 2.26 -13.93 8.29
N ALA A 93 3.27 -14.30 7.48
CA ALA A 93 4.39 -13.43 7.16
C ALA A 93 3.97 -12.17 6.38
N ASN A 94 3.00 -12.29 5.48
CA ASN A 94 2.48 -11.18 4.68
C ASN A 94 1.66 -10.21 5.53
N GLN A 95 0.90 -10.74 6.51
CA GLN A 95 0.16 -9.92 7.46
C GLN A 95 1.10 -9.14 8.37
N ALA A 96 2.17 -9.78 8.89
CA ALA A 96 3.18 -9.11 9.70
C ALA A 96 3.96 -8.04 8.92
N ALA A 97 4.32 -8.32 7.65
CA ALA A 97 4.96 -7.36 6.76
C ALA A 97 4.05 -6.15 6.49
N PHE A 98 2.77 -6.39 6.24
CA PHE A 98 1.80 -5.32 6.03
C PHE A 98 1.60 -4.46 7.29
N GLY A 99 1.44 -5.07 8.47
CA GLY A 99 1.33 -4.34 9.73
C GLY A 99 2.54 -3.44 9.99
N THR A 100 3.76 -3.93 9.70
CA THR A 100 5.00 -3.15 9.85
C THR A 100 5.06 -1.98 8.88
N LEU A 101 4.69 -2.19 7.60
CA LEU A 101 4.68 -1.14 6.59
C LEU A 101 3.58 -0.09 6.82
N ALA A 102 2.39 -0.53 7.25
CA ALA A 102 1.29 0.35 7.60
C ALA A 102 1.65 1.23 8.80
N ALA A 103 2.24 0.65 9.86
CA ALA A 103 2.74 1.40 11.00
C ALA A 103 3.86 2.37 10.61
N HIS A 104 4.77 1.96 9.73
CA HIS A 104 5.83 2.84 9.24
C HIS A 104 5.30 3.99 8.40
N ALA A 105 4.36 3.74 7.48
CA ALA A 105 3.77 4.78 6.65
C ALA A 105 2.98 5.80 7.49
N ALA A 106 2.27 5.36 8.53
CA ALA A 106 1.63 6.24 9.49
C ALA A 106 2.64 7.17 10.19
N ASN A 107 3.79 6.63 10.63
CA ASN A 107 4.85 7.41 11.30
C ASN A 107 5.66 8.31 10.33
N VAL A 108 5.82 7.91 9.08
CA VAL A 108 6.53 8.68 8.04
C VAL A 108 5.73 9.89 7.59
N ALA A 109 4.40 9.79 7.50
CA ALA A 109 3.53 10.94 7.25
C ALA A 109 3.69 12.04 8.33
N THR A 110 4.03 11.63 9.56
CA THR A 110 4.39 12.53 10.66
C THR A 110 5.83 13.06 10.59
N SER A 111 6.75 12.41 9.87
CA SER A 111 8.19 12.75 9.91
C SER A 111 8.73 13.48 8.67
N THR A 112 8.02 13.48 7.54
CA THR A 112 8.52 14.09 6.29
C THR A 112 8.25 15.60 6.20
N HIS A 113 8.78 16.39 7.14
CA HIS A 113 9.19 17.76 6.86
C HIS A 113 10.34 18.20 7.77
N THR A 114 11.49 17.51 7.70
CA THR A 114 12.76 18.07 8.19
C THR A 114 13.55 18.64 7.02
N ALA A 115 13.33 19.91 6.72
CA ALA A 115 14.39 20.78 6.20
C ALA A 115 14.94 21.58 7.40
N PRO A 116 16.22 21.44 7.77
CA PRO A 116 16.82 22.28 8.79
C PRO A 116 17.24 23.63 8.17
N MET A 117 16.96 24.71 8.90
CA MET A 117 17.63 26.00 8.87
C MET A 117 17.71 26.78 7.54
N ALA A 118 16.95 27.88 7.50
CA ALA A 118 17.51 29.18 7.14
C ALA A 118 16.90 30.27 8.04
N ALA A 119 17.26 30.21 9.32
CA ALA A 119 17.31 31.42 10.13
C ALA A 119 18.56 32.19 9.70
N SER A 120 18.38 33.18 8.82
CA SER A 120 19.39 34.22 8.56
C SER A 120 18.69 35.54 8.23
N LEU A 121 18.64 36.38 9.26
CA LEU A 121 18.88 37.83 9.24
C LEU A 121 18.07 38.67 8.25
N LEU A 122 17.01 39.29 8.79
CA LEU A 122 16.63 40.65 8.43
C LEU A 122 17.77 41.60 8.81
N GLN A 123 18.43 42.17 7.81
CA GLN A 123 18.93 43.54 7.82
C GLN A 123 18.16 44.32 6.76
#